data_AF-A0A5E4XV69-F1
#
_entry.id   AF-A0A5E4XV69-F1
#
_cell.length_a   1.000
_cell.length_b   1.000
_cell.length_c   1.000
_cell.angle_alpha   90.00
_cell.angle_beta   90.00
_cell.angle_gamma   90.00
#
_symmetry.space_group_name_H-M   'P 1'
#
loop_
_entity.id
_entity.type
_entity.pdbx_description
1 polymer ?
#
loop_
_entity_poly.entity_id
_entity_poly.type
_entity_poly.pdbx_seq_one_letter_code
_entity_poly.pdbx_strand_id
1 'polypeptide(L)'
;MKTLLSRALPLALGASLLFAGQVFAQDAKETSAQAAKREADARAAATSNATVDVNQERKPSFYVDDKGTTVTEYRDRGKPTEIDVHSRFGTNYQLTTPQDNAPKIRDNTSQTDRLPSVGLKF
;
A
#
# COMPACT_ATOMS: atom_id res chain seq x y z
N MET A 1 -25.83 -45.56 56.68
CA MET A 1 -25.64 -47.02 56.91
C MET A 1 -24.94 -47.59 55.68
N LYS A 2 -23.60 -47.68 55.72
CA LYS A 2 -22.77 -48.92 55.67
C LYS A 2 -22.94 -49.75 54.38
N THR A 3 -22.02 -49.55 53.40
CA THR A 3 -20.93 -50.47 52.93
C THR A 3 -21.38 -51.35 51.74
N LEU A 4 -20.62 -51.66 50.68
CA LEU A 4 -19.19 -52.03 50.54
C LEU A 4 -18.67 -51.72 49.11
N LEU A 5 -17.41 -51.30 49.02
CA LEU A 5 -16.58 -51.37 47.81
C LEU A 5 -16.07 -52.81 47.62
N SER A 6 -16.04 -53.30 46.38
CA SER A 6 -15.23 -54.46 45.99
C SER A 6 -14.39 -54.12 44.76
N ARG A 7 -13.07 -53.99 44.98
CA ARG A 7 -12.03 -53.99 43.95
C ARG A 7 -11.69 -55.44 43.60
N ALA A 8 -11.64 -55.75 42.32
CA ALA A 8 -10.83 -56.84 41.78
C ALA A 8 -10.18 -56.35 40.48
N LEU A 9 -8.85 -56.31 40.48
CA LEU A 9 -7.97 -56.18 39.31
C LEU A 9 -7.28 -57.54 39.17
N PRO A 10 -6.99 -58.05 37.96
CA PRO A 10 -5.63 -57.85 37.44
C PRO A 10 -5.48 -57.81 35.91
N LEU A 11 -4.37 -57.18 35.49
CA LEU A 11 -3.51 -57.49 34.34
C LEU A 11 -4.14 -57.73 32.94
N ALA A 12 -3.86 -56.80 32.03
CA ALA A 12 -3.43 -57.13 30.68
C ALA A 12 -2.31 -56.18 30.26
N LEU A 13 -1.07 -56.63 30.48
CA LEU A 13 0.15 -56.08 29.88
C LEU A 13 0.17 -56.59 28.43
N GLY A 14 -0.21 -55.74 27.48
CA GLY A 14 -0.30 -56.09 26.05
C GLY A 14 0.68 -55.25 25.24
N ALA A 15 1.82 -55.84 24.94
CA ALA A 15 2.91 -55.29 24.15
C ALA A 15 2.49 -54.98 22.71
N SER A 16 2.90 -53.81 22.19
CA SER A 16 3.42 -53.67 20.82
C SER A 16 3.84 -52.22 20.56
N LEU A 17 5.02 -51.90 21.07
CA LEU A 17 5.82 -50.75 20.66
C LEU A 17 6.56 -51.13 19.36
N LEU A 18 5.88 -51.08 18.21
CA LEU A 18 6.50 -51.24 16.89
C LEU A 18 5.71 -50.44 15.86
N PHE A 19 6.14 -49.21 15.57
CA PHE A 19 6.54 -48.82 14.22
C PHE A 19 7.26 -47.48 14.29
N ALA A 20 8.59 -47.58 14.29
CA ALA A 20 9.46 -46.48 13.97
C ALA A 20 9.20 -46.02 12.52
N GLY A 21 9.25 -44.71 12.32
CA GLY A 21 9.69 -44.06 11.08
C GLY A 21 8.97 -44.47 9.78
N GLN A 22 7.95 -43.69 9.41
CA GLN A 22 7.63 -43.50 8.00
C GLN A 22 7.52 -42.00 7.70
N VAL A 23 8.69 -41.38 7.52
CA VAL A 23 8.81 -40.19 6.66
C VAL A 23 8.60 -40.70 5.25
N PHE A 24 7.36 -40.74 4.79
CA PHE A 24 7.10 -40.87 3.37
C PHE A 24 7.25 -39.49 2.75
N ALA A 25 8.35 -39.29 2.04
CA ALA A 25 8.35 -38.40 0.90
C ALA A 25 7.29 -38.95 -0.09
N GLN A 26 6.09 -38.39 -0.04
CA GLN A 26 5.07 -38.66 -1.03
C GLN A 26 5.46 -37.92 -2.30
N ASP A 27 6.07 -38.64 -3.23
CA ASP A 27 5.95 -38.34 -4.66
C ASP A 27 4.46 -38.49 -5.01
N ALA A 28 3.70 -37.43 -4.72
CA ALA A 28 2.27 -37.40 -4.83
C ALA A 28 1.92 -37.24 -6.31
N LYS A 29 1.71 -38.37 -6.98
CA LYS A 29 1.07 -38.43 -8.29
C LYS A 29 -0.26 -37.68 -8.20
N GLU A 30 -0.29 -36.49 -8.77
CA GLU A 30 -1.43 -35.60 -8.68
C GLU A 30 -2.69 -36.28 -9.23
N THR A 31 -3.76 -36.34 -8.43
CA THR A 31 -5.01 -36.93 -8.89
C THR A 31 -5.62 -36.01 -9.96
N SER A 32 -6.26 -36.58 -10.99
CA SER A 32 -6.88 -35.81 -12.08
C SER A 32 -7.84 -34.72 -11.59
N ALA A 33 -8.51 -34.94 -10.46
CA ALA A 33 -9.36 -33.95 -9.79
C ALA A 33 -8.58 -32.75 -9.21
N GLN A 34 -7.35 -32.95 -8.72
CA GLN A 34 -6.49 -31.87 -8.24
C GLN A 34 -5.89 -31.07 -9.40
N ALA A 35 -5.49 -31.75 -10.48
CA ALA A 35 -5.04 -31.08 -11.69
C ALA A 35 -6.17 -30.25 -12.33
N ALA A 36 -7.38 -30.78 -12.41
CA ALA A 36 -8.55 -30.07 -12.90
C ALA A 36 -8.93 -28.86 -12.03
N LYS A 37 -8.80 -28.99 -10.71
CA LYS A 37 -9.03 -27.87 -9.78
C LYS A 37 -7.99 -26.77 -9.98
N ARG A 38 -6.70 -27.11 -10.09
CA ARG A 38 -5.65 -26.12 -10.36
C ARG A 38 -5.85 -25.43 -11.71
N GLU A 39 -6.27 -26.16 -12.74
CA GLU A 39 -6.55 -25.56 -14.04
C GLU A 39 -7.76 -24.63 -14.01
N ALA A 40 -8.80 -24.99 -13.26
CA ALA A 40 -9.94 -24.11 -13.01
C ALA A 40 -9.54 -22.84 -12.25
N ASP A 41 -8.73 -22.97 -11.20
CA ASP A 41 -8.21 -21.85 -10.41
C ASP A 41 -7.28 -20.95 -11.26
N ALA A 42 -6.43 -21.54 -12.11
CA ALA A 42 -5.55 -20.82 -13.03
C ALA A 42 -6.33 -20.06 -14.11
N ARG A 43 -7.40 -20.66 -14.66
CA ARG A 43 -8.31 -19.96 -15.57
C ARG A 43 -9.06 -18.83 -14.87
N ALA A 44 -9.55 -19.05 -13.66
CA ALA A 44 -10.21 -18.01 -12.86
C ALA A 44 -9.28 -16.82 -12.61
N ALA A 45 -8.01 -17.08 -12.23
CA ALA A 45 -6.99 -16.05 -12.04
C ALA A 45 -6.59 -15.34 -13.35
N ALA A 46 -6.56 -16.05 -14.49
CA ALA A 46 -6.30 -15.44 -15.80
C ALA A 46 -7.47 -14.57 -16.28
N THR A 47 -8.70 -14.83 -15.80
CA THR A 47 -9.89 -14.05 -16.13
C THR A 47 -10.20 -12.92 -15.14
N SER A 48 -9.42 -12.78 -14.06
CA SER A 48 -9.61 -11.68 -13.12
C SER A 48 -9.12 -10.38 -13.74
N ASN A 49 -10.00 -9.72 -14.50
CA ASN A 49 -9.83 -8.33 -14.88
C ASN A 49 -10.01 -7.49 -13.62
N ALA A 50 -8.92 -7.26 -12.88
CA ALA A 50 -8.91 -6.27 -11.82
C ALA A 50 -9.14 -4.90 -12.47
N THR A 51 -10.38 -4.42 -12.43
CA THR A 51 -10.72 -3.07 -12.85
C THR A 51 -10.08 -2.12 -11.84
N VAL A 52 -8.92 -1.58 -12.18
CA VAL A 52 -8.35 -0.44 -11.47
C VAL A 52 -9.25 0.74 -11.80
N ASP A 53 -9.96 1.27 -10.81
CA ASP A 53 -10.71 2.50 -10.96
C ASP A 53 -9.72 3.65 -11.15
N VAL A 54 -9.51 4.03 -12.42
CA VAL A 54 -8.51 5.02 -12.84
C VAL A 54 -8.89 6.43 -12.38
N ASN A 55 -10.16 6.67 -12.02
CA ASN A 55 -10.67 8.00 -11.75
C ASN A 55 -11.44 8.08 -10.42
N GLN A 56 -10.81 7.60 -9.35
CA GLN A 56 -11.35 7.85 -8.02
C GLN A 56 -11.27 9.35 -7.71
N GLU A 57 -12.44 9.93 -7.44
CA GLU A 57 -12.57 11.33 -7.05
C GLU A 57 -11.75 11.57 -5.77
N ARG A 58 -10.77 12.49 -5.85
CA ARG A 58 -9.87 12.74 -4.73
C ARG A 58 -10.65 13.40 -3.60
N LYS A 59 -10.51 12.85 -2.39
CA LYS A 59 -11.13 13.44 -1.21
C LYS A 59 -10.32 14.66 -0.76
N PRO A 60 -10.91 15.87 -0.71
CA PRO A 60 -10.22 17.04 -0.19
C PRO A 60 -9.95 16.88 1.31
N SER A 61 -8.77 17.32 1.73
CA SER A 61 -8.35 17.35 3.14
C SER A 61 -8.85 18.60 3.84
N PHE A 62 -8.95 19.71 3.11
CA PHE A 62 -9.57 20.93 3.58
C PHE A 62 -10.35 21.58 2.44
N TYR A 63 -11.50 22.17 2.78
CA TYR A 63 -12.36 22.86 1.83
C TYR A 63 -12.96 24.08 2.53
N VAL A 64 -12.87 25.24 1.87
CA VAL A 64 -13.53 26.46 2.29
C VAL A 64 -14.06 27.20 1.07
N ASP A 65 -15.23 27.78 1.22
CA ASP A 65 -15.76 28.77 0.27
C ASP A 65 -16.05 30.04 1.06
N ASP A 66 -15.31 31.12 0.76
CA ASP A 66 -15.55 32.44 1.33
C ASP A 66 -15.88 33.44 0.22
N LYS A 67 -17.11 33.98 0.28
CA LYS A 67 -17.59 35.04 -0.63
C LYS A 67 -17.33 34.76 -2.11
N GLY A 68 -17.42 33.48 -2.50
CA GLY A 68 -17.20 33.01 -3.86
C GLY A 68 -15.74 32.77 -4.22
N THR A 69 -14.82 32.73 -3.25
CA THR A 69 -13.50 32.15 -3.44
C THR A 69 -13.46 30.80 -2.75
N THR A 70 -13.40 29.74 -3.56
CA THR A 70 -13.28 28.37 -3.11
C THR A 70 -11.81 27.98 -3.04
N VAL A 71 -11.39 27.45 -1.90
CA VAL A 71 -10.05 26.88 -1.70
C VAL A 71 -10.22 25.42 -1.33
N THR A 72 -9.65 24.54 -2.15
CA THR A 72 -9.66 23.10 -1.94
C THR A 72 -8.22 22.62 -1.78
N GLU A 73 -7.91 21.98 -0.66
CA GLU A 73 -6.58 21.43 -0.38
C GLU A 73 -6.63 19.90 -0.39
N TYR A 74 -5.64 19.28 -1.03
CA TYR A 74 -5.44 17.84 -1.07
C TYR A 74 -4.12 17.46 -0.38
N ARG A 75 -4.22 16.67 0.70
CA ARG A 75 -3.08 16.05 1.39
C ARG A 75 -3.16 14.54 1.22
N ASP A 76 -2.62 14.06 0.10
CA ASP A 76 -2.47 12.63 -0.14
C ASP A 76 -1.21 12.10 0.54
N ARG A 77 -1.29 10.91 1.11
CA ARG A 77 -0.13 10.28 1.76
C ARG A 77 0.96 10.02 0.71
N GLY A 78 2.15 10.57 0.94
CA GLY A 78 3.31 10.38 0.08
C GLY A 78 3.35 11.27 -1.17
N LYS A 79 2.37 12.17 -1.36
CA LYS A 79 2.43 13.21 -2.39
C LYS A 79 2.59 14.58 -1.74
N PRO A 80 3.19 15.56 -2.45
CA PRO A 80 3.22 16.94 -1.99
C PRO A 80 1.79 17.50 -1.90
N THR A 81 1.60 18.47 -1.02
CA THR A 81 0.31 19.16 -0.88
C THR A 81 0.00 19.97 -2.14
N GLU A 82 -1.27 19.91 -2.52
CA GLU A 82 -1.83 20.62 -3.67
C GLU A 82 -3.05 21.41 -3.21
N ILE A 83 -3.13 22.67 -3.65
CA ILE A 83 -4.21 23.59 -3.28
C ILE A 83 -4.76 24.22 -4.55
N ASP A 84 -6.07 24.13 -4.71
CA ASP A 84 -6.80 24.71 -5.83
C ASP A 84 -7.60 25.90 -5.31
N VAL A 85 -7.30 27.08 -5.84
CA VAL A 85 -8.00 28.32 -5.52
C VAL A 85 -8.81 28.74 -6.72
N HIS A 86 -10.13 28.79 -6.57
CA HIS A 86 -11.06 29.27 -7.58
C HIS A 86 -11.73 30.53 -7.05
N SER A 87 -11.52 31.67 -7.70
CA SER A 87 -12.18 32.92 -7.33
C SER A 87 -13.38 33.20 -8.23
N ARG A 88 -14.43 33.82 -7.69
CA ARG A 88 -15.63 34.24 -8.44
C ARG A 88 -15.33 35.18 -9.60
N PHE A 89 -14.18 35.84 -9.54
CA PHE A 89 -13.72 36.75 -10.59
C PHE A 89 -13.13 36.03 -11.81
N GLY A 90 -13.17 34.68 -11.81
CA GLY A 90 -12.70 33.84 -12.92
C GLY A 90 -11.21 33.52 -12.87
N THR A 91 -10.51 33.87 -11.79
CA THR A 91 -9.12 33.47 -11.59
C THR A 91 -9.04 32.11 -10.90
N ASN A 92 -8.22 31.23 -11.46
CA ASN A 92 -7.92 29.92 -10.89
C ASN A 92 -6.40 29.80 -10.70
N TYR A 93 -5.99 29.38 -9.51
CA TYR A 93 -4.60 29.11 -9.20
C TYR A 93 -4.49 27.71 -8.65
N GLN A 94 -3.50 26.97 -9.12
CA GLN A 94 -3.11 25.70 -8.53
C GLN A 94 -1.75 25.88 -7.89
N LEU A 95 -1.70 25.68 -6.58
CA LEU A 95 -0.51 25.81 -5.76
C LEU A 95 -0.03 24.41 -5.41
N THR A 96 1.14 24.05 -5.92
CA THR A 96 1.81 22.79 -5.59
C THR A 96 3.13 23.09 -4.91
N THR A 97 3.60 22.14 -4.12
CA THR A 97 4.95 22.24 -3.57
C THR A 97 5.96 22.21 -4.74
N PRO A 98 6.95 23.12 -4.76
CA PRO A 98 7.99 23.08 -5.78
C PRO A 98 8.69 21.72 -5.80
N GLN A 99 9.00 21.22 -7.00
CA GLN A 99 9.71 19.95 -7.16
C GLN A 99 11.12 19.99 -6.53
N ASP A 100 11.72 21.18 -6.46
CA ASP A 100 13.06 21.40 -5.93
C ASP A 100 13.07 22.68 -5.09
N ASN A 101 13.40 22.54 -3.80
CA ASN A 101 13.56 23.64 -2.85
C ASN A 101 15.04 23.88 -2.51
N ALA A 102 15.98 23.20 -3.17
CA ALA A 102 17.40 23.37 -2.88
C ALA A 102 17.87 24.76 -3.31
N PRO A 103 18.74 25.43 -2.52
CA PRO A 103 19.42 26.63 -2.98
C PRO A 103 20.27 26.29 -4.20
N LYS A 104 19.98 26.95 -5.33
CA LYS A 104 20.74 26.79 -6.56
C LYS A 104 21.95 27.72 -6.55
N ILE A 105 23.11 27.19 -6.96
CA ILE A 105 24.29 28.02 -7.19
C ILE A 105 23.97 28.93 -8.38
N ARG A 106 24.13 30.24 -8.20
CA ARG A 106 23.95 31.21 -9.28
C ARG A 106 24.98 30.97 -10.38
N ASP A 107 24.52 30.93 -11.61
CA ASP A 107 25.39 30.92 -12.78
C ASP A 107 25.91 32.34 -13.05
N ASN A 108 27.15 32.60 -12.65
CA ASN A 108 27.81 33.90 -12.82
C ASN A 108 28.13 34.23 -14.30
N THR A 109 27.86 33.32 -15.24
CA THR A 109 28.08 33.54 -16.68
C THR A 109 26.89 34.18 -17.39
N SER A 110 25.68 34.13 -16.80
CA SER A 110 24.49 34.75 -17.37
C SER A 110 24.48 36.27 -17.11
N GLN A 111 24.56 37.08 -18.18
CA GLN A 111 24.57 38.56 -18.08
C GLN A 111 23.27 39.15 -17.49
N THR A 112 22.15 38.43 -17.57
CA THR A 112 20.83 38.88 -17.12
C THR A 112 20.70 39.05 -15.60
N ASP A 113 21.54 38.37 -14.82
CA ASP A 113 21.52 38.41 -13.35
C ASP A 113 22.57 39.36 -12.76
N ARG A 114 23.33 40.07 -13.62
CA ARG A 114 24.36 41.03 -13.18
C ARG A 114 23.72 42.39 -12.93
N LEU A 115 23.87 42.88 -11.70
CA LEU A 115 23.54 44.27 -11.39
C LEU A 115 24.56 45.21 -12.04
N PRO A 116 24.14 46.39 -12.52
CA PRO A 116 25.07 47.41 -13.00
C PRO A 116 26.00 47.83 -11.86
N SER A 117 27.31 47.80 -12.12
CA SER A 117 28.35 48.22 -11.17
C SER A 117 29.09 49.46 -11.67
N VAL A 118 29.44 50.37 -10.76
CA VAL A 118 30.32 51.52 -11.05
C VAL A 118 31.71 51.23 -10.50
N GLY A 119 32.74 51.37 -11.34
CA GLY A 119 34.13 51.22 -10.91
C GLY A 119 34.60 52.43 -10.12
N LEU A 120 35.01 52.22 -8.86
CA LEU A 120 35.67 53.26 -8.06
C LEU A 120 37.10 53.44 -8.55
N LYS A 121 37.50 54.70 -8.74
CA LYS A 121 38.89 55.08 -9.05
C LYS A 121 39.51 55.59 -7.76
N PHE A 122 40.61 54.98 -7.34
CA PHE A 122 41.47 55.45 -6.24
C PHE A 122 42.69 56.14 -6.84
#